data_AF-A0A2W5SI66-F1
#
_entry.id   AF-A0A2W5SI66-F1
#
_cell.length_a   1.000
_cell.length_b   1.000
_cell.length_c   1.000
_cell.angle_alpha   90.00
_cell.angle_beta   90.00
_cell.angle_gamma   90.00
#
_symmetry.space_group_name_H-M   'P 1'
#
loop_
_entity.id
_entity.type
_entity.pdbx_description
1 polymer ?
#
loop_
_entity_poly.entity_id
_entity_poly.type
_entity_poly.pdbx_seq_one_letter_code
_entity_poly.pdbx_strand_id
1 'polypeptide(L)'
;MAYVDWPAGVPFRPERDNWNGVPGREALATDMQGGDVRQRWQPGDDLATLQWGHGLTAAQMASWEAFLATIAGGAARFLMPVTLNGQAYELRVVQIKGGKGGLRYASLGAETLVSFSHYVFPAALTPAVPVITGTGDQVVGTGTSGQTIEIDFGGAATRSVVAAGGAFVVDTPFLADGAYWVRARYAGGQWSIPVLMAMPTPLKSTLRAQL
;
A
#
# COMPACT_ATOMS: atom_id res chain seq x y z
N MET A 1 18.17 -0.72 3.48
CA MET A 1 17.72 0.54 2.85
C MET A 1 16.24 0.67 3.12
N ALA A 2 15.79 1.76 3.73
CA ALA A 2 14.36 2.00 3.94
C ALA A 2 13.72 2.32 2.58
N TYR A 3 12.60 1.67 2.26
CA TYR A 3 11.82 2.01 1.08
C TYR A 3 10.98 3.25 1.39
N VAL A 4 10.56 3.98 0.35
CA VAL A 4 9.58 5.05 0.51
C VAL A 4 8.19 4.42 0.47
N ASP A 5 7.28 4.86 1.35
CA ASP A 5 5.89 4.42 1.34
C ASP A 5 5.09 5.10 0.21
N TRP A 6 4.06 4.42 -0.29
CA TRP A 6 3.08 5.02 -1.19
C TRP A 6 2.49 6.31 -0.59
N PRO A 7 2.35 7.40 -1.37
CA PRO A 7 1.95 8.69 -0.83
C PRO A 7 0.57 8.64 -0.19
N ALA A 8 0.47 9.21 1.01
CA ALA A 8 -0.80 9.37 1.70
C ALA A 8 -1.77 10.21 0.85
N GLY A 9 -3.04 9.82 0.82
CA GLY A 9 -4.10 10.50 0.06
C GLY A 9 -4.20 10.09 -1.41
N VAL A 10 -3.18 9.46 -1.98
CA VAL A 10 -3.25 8.93 -3.36
C VAL A 10 -3.86 7.52 -3.32
N PRO A 11 -4.93 7.24 -4.08
CA PRO A 11 -5.53 5.90 -4.15
C PRO A 11 -4.50 4.86 -4.62
N PHE A 12 -4.33 3.76 -3.89
CA PHE A 12 -3.46 2.65 -4.32
C PHE A 12 -4.22 1.62 -5.19
N ARG A 13 -5.54 1.53 -5.03
CA ARG A 13 -6.40 0.66 -5.83
C ARG A 13 -6.46 1.19 -7.26
N PRO A 14 -6.10 0.41 -8.29
CA PRO A 14 -6.32 0.83 -9.66
C PRO A 14 -7.81 0.82 -10.00
N GLU A 15 -8.20 1.65 -10.95
CA GLU A 15 -9.52 1.58 -11.58
C GLU A 15 -9.71 0.22 -12.28
N ARG A 16 -10.95 -0.26 -12.30
CA ARG A 16 -11.30 -1.61 -12.80
C ARG A 16 -10.75 -1.86 -14.21
N ASP A 17 -10.87 -0.88 -15.09
CA ASP A 17 -10.47 -1.01 -16.50
C ASP A 17 -8.96 -0.87 -16.71
N ASN A 18 -8.23 -0.43 -15.68
CA ASN A 18 -6.79 -0.27 -15.68
C ASN A 18 -6.04 -1.39 -14.94
N TRP A 19 -6.78 -2.40 -14.44
CA TRP A 19 -6.17 -3.58 -13.82
C TRP A 19 -5.84 -4.63 -14.88
N ASN A 20 -4.54 -4.78 -15.15
CA ASN A 20 -4.00 -5.88 -15.94
C ASN A 20 -2.67 -6.32 -15.31
N GLY A 21 -2.38 -7.61 -15.36
CA GLY A 21 -1.24 -8.19 -14.67
C GLY A 21 -0.67 -9.40 -15.39
N VAL A 22 0.65 -9.46 -15.45
CA VAL A 22 1.40 -10.64 -15.86
C VAL A 22 2.12 -11.18 -14.62
N PRO A 23 1.74 -12.36 -14.09
CA PRO A 23 2.19 -12.83 -12.77
C PRO A 23 3.68 -13.20 -12.72
N GLY A 24 4.32 -13.42 -13.85
CA GLY A 24 5.76 -13.65 -13.95
C GLY A 24 6.23 -13.41 -15.38
N ARG A 25 7.53 -13.21 -15.58
CA ARG A 25 8.06 -13.07 -16.95
C ARG A 25 8.08 -14.43 -17.63
N GLU A 26 7.90 -14.41 -18.95
CA GLU A 26 8.11 -15.60 -19.76
C GLU A 26 9.59 -16.03 -19.66
N ALA A 27 9.81 -17.33 -19.49
CA ALA A 27 11.15 -17.88 -19.49
C ALA A 27 11.84 -17.53 -20.81
N LEU A 28 13.15 -17.23 -20.76
CA LEU A 28 13.87 -16.92 -21.98
C LEU A 28 13.90 -18.17 -22.87
N ALA A 29 13.25 -18.05 -24.03
CA ALA A 29 13.28 -19.04 -25.09
C ALA A 29 14.48 -18.81 -26.02
N THR A 30 15.13 -19.88 -26.43
CA THR A 30 16.13 -19.86 -27.51
C THR A 30 15.81 -20.99 -28.46
N ASP A 31 15.56 -20.63 -29.73
CA ASP A 31 15.29 -21.59 -30.78
C ASP A 31 16.53 -22.42 -31.07
N MET A 32 16.36 -23.74 -31.16
CA MET A 32 17.42 -24.67 -31.53
C MET A 32 17.19 -25.22 -32.93
N GLN A 33 18.29 -25.58 -33.60
CA GLN A 33 18.23 -26.20 -34.92
C GLN A 33 17.49 -27.54 -34.82
N GLY A 34 16.33 -27.65 -35.48
CA GLY A 34 15.43 -28.80 -35.37
C GLY A 34 14.00 -28.45 -34.91
N GLY A 35 13.75 -27.20 -34.50
CA GLY A 35 12.43 -26.73 -34.07
C GLY A 35 12.16 -26.86 -32.57
N ASP A 36 13.13 -27.38 -31.81
CA ASP A 36 13.06 -27.42 -30.34
C ASP A 36 13.34 -26.04 -29.74
N VAL A 37 12.61 -25.69 -28.67
CA VAL A 37 12.79 -24.44 -27.92
C VAL A 37 13.36 -24.75 -26.56
N ARG A 38 14.57 -24.25 -26.27
CA ARG A 38 15.16 -24.33 -24.93
C ARG A 38 14.66 -23.15 -24.10
N GLN A 39 13.93 -23.45 -23.04
CA GLN A 39 13.53 -22.46 -22.03
C GLN A 39 14.53 -22.46 -20.87
N ARG A 40 14.93 -21.27 -20.41
CA ARG A 40 15.73 -21.10 -19.19
C ARG A 40 15.09 -20.08 -18.27
N TRP A 41 14.98 -20.42 -16.99
CA TRP A 41 14.62 -19.47 -15.95
C TRP A 41 15.78 -18.51 -15.70
N GLN A 42 15.49 -17.23 -15.59
CA GLN A 42 16.44 -16.18 -15.25
C GLN A 42 16.21 -15.68 -13.83
N PRO A 43 17.28 -15.34 -13.10
CA PRO A 43 17.16 -14.59 -11.86
C PRO A 43 16.39 -13.28 -12.11
N GLY A 44 15.20 -13.15 -11.53
CA GLY A 44 14.30 -12.00 -11.73
C GLY A 44 13.07 -12.28 -12.59
N ASP A 45 12.87 -13.52 -13.07
CA ASP A 45 11.63 -13.92 -13.75
C ASP A 45 10.42 -14.00 -12.80
N ASP A 46 10.68 -14.09 -11.48
CA ASP A 46 9.67 -14.06 -10.41
C ASP A 46 9.05 -12.66 -10.17
N LEU A 47 9.34 -11.69 -11.05
CA LEU A 47 8.74 -10.37 -11.00
C LEU A 47 7.40 -10.37 -11.74
N ALA A 48 6.32 -10.18 -11.00
CA ALA A 48 5.04 -9.85 -11.61
C ALA A 48 5.10 -8.43 -12.19
N THR A 49 4.42 -8.20 -13.31
CA THR A 49 4.21 -6.85 -13.86
C THR A 49 2.73 -6.53 -13.74
N LEU A 50 2.40 -5.47 -13.01
CA LEU A 50 1.02 -4.99 -12.87
C LEU A 50 0.87 -3.61 -13.50
N GLN A 51 -0.31 -3.32 -14.01
CA GLN A 51 -0.71 -1.98 -14.43
C GLN A 51 -1.49 -1.29 -13.31
N TRP A 52 -1.22 -0.01 -13.13
CA TRP A 52 -1.98 0.86 -12.26
C TRP A 52 -2.45 2.08 -13.05
N GLY A 53 -3.68 2.51 -12.80
CA GLY A 53 -4.21 3.76 -13.33
C GLY A 53 -5.37 4.27 -12.49
N HIS A 54 -5.42 5.59 -12.28
CA HIS A 54 -6.49 6.25 -11.54
C HIS A 54 -6.59 7.75 -11.91
N GLY A 55 -7.81 8.29 -11.93
CA GLY A 55 -8.06 9.74 -11.93
C GLY A 55 -7.64 10.40 -10.62
N LEU A 56 -6.71 11.35 -10.66
CA LEU A 56 -6.26 12.09 -9.48
C LEU A 56 -6.84 13.51 -9.48
N THR A 57 -7.39 13.92 -8.34
CA THR A 57 -7.72 15.32 -8.07
C THR A 57 -6.45 16.19 -7.99
N ALA A 58 -6.59 17.51 -8.07
CA ALA A 58 -5.45 18.43 -7.99
C ALA A 58 -4.59 18.24 -6.71
N ALA A 59 -5.24 18.00 -5.56
CA ALA A 59 -4.53 17.75 -4.30
C ALA A 59 -3.75 16.43 -4.33
N GLN A 60 -4.36 15.36 -4.85
CA GLN A 60 -3.72 14.06 -5.00
C GLN A 60 -2.58 14.10 -6.01
N MET A 61 -2.73 14.86 -7.09
CA MET A 61 -1.70 15.06 -8.09
C MET A 61 -0.47 15.76 -7.49
N ALA A 62 -0.66 16.78 -6.65
CA ALA A 62 0.44 17.42 -5.94
C ALA A 62 1.18 16.43 -5.01
N SER A 63 0.45 15.59 -4.27
CA SER A 63 1.05 14.53 -3.45
C SER A 63 1.80 13.49 -4.29
N TRP A 64 1.28 13.13 -5.45
CA TRP A 64 1.89 12.21 -6.39
C TRP A 64 3.20 12.76 -6.98
N GLU A 65 3.24 14.03 -7.40
CA GLU A 65 4.45 14.66 -7.93
C GLU A 65 5.54 14.81 -6.88
N ALA A 66 5.17 15.21 -5.66
CA ALA A 66 6.09 15.27 -4.54
C ALA A 66 6.68 13.88 -4.25
N PHE A 67 5.86 12.83 -4.25
CA PHE A 67 6.31 11.46 -4.10
C PHE A 67 7.24 11.01 -5.22
N LEU A 68 6.93 11.28 -6.49
CA LEU A 68 7.81 10.94 -7.60
C LEU A 68 9.22 11.51 -7.44
N ALA A 69 9.34 12.73 -6.92
CA ALA A 69 10.66 13.32 -6.62
C ALA A 69 11.44 12.49 -5.58
N THR A 70 10.78 11.97 -4.55
CA THR A 70 11.41 11.14 -3.51
C THR A 70 11.91 9.79 -4.02
N ILE A 71 11.31 9.26 -5.10
CA ILE A 71 11.69 7.98 -5.70
C ILE A 71 12.48 8.13 -7.00
N ALA A 72 13.22 9.24 -7.14
CA ALA A 72 14.06 9.55 -8.30
C ALA A 72 13.27 9.45 -9.63
N GLY A 73 12.06 9.98 -9.66
CA GLY A 73 11.16 9.94 -10.81
C GLY A 73 10.65 8.55 -11.14
N GLY A 74 10.56 7.62 -10.18
CA GLY A 74 10.09 6.25 -10.41
C GLY A 74 11.21 5.23 -10.64
N ALA A 75 12.48 5.66 -10.66
CA ALA A 75 13.61 4.77 -10.80
C ALA A 75 13.92 3.99 -9.51
N ALA A 76 13.63 4.55 -8.34
CA ALA A 76 13.83 3.87 -7.07
C ALA A 76 12.68 2.90 -6.73
N ARG A 77 12.96 1.94 -5.85
CA ARG A 77 11.97 1.01 -5.30
C ARG A 77 11.20 1.65 -4.15
N PHE A 78 9.92 1.34 -4.03
CA PHE A 78 9.03 1.86 -2.99
C PHE A 78 8.03 0.79 -2.55
N LEU A 79 7.32 1.02 -1.46
CA LEU A 79 6.28 0.12 -0.96
C LEU A 79 4.92 0.59 -1.45
N MET A 80 4.14 -0.34 -1.99
CA MET A 80 2.80 -0.09 -2.48
C MET A 80 1.88 -1.26 -2.09
N PRO A 81 0.66 -0.99 -1.60
CA PRO A 81 -0.37 -2.01 -1.50
C PRO A 81 -0.79 -2.44 -2.91
N VAL A 82 -0.63 -3.72 -3.23
CA VAL A 82 -1.01 -4.30 -4.52
C VAL A 82 -1.85 -5.56 -4.31
N THR A 83 -2.68 -5.89 -5.29
CA THR A 83 -3.45 -7.15 -5.29
C THR A 83 -3.00 -8.02 -6.46
N LEU A 84 -2.50 -9.23 -6.14
CA LEU A 84 -2.07 -10.21 -7.14
C LEU A 84 -3.21 -11.15 -7.56
N ASN A 85 -4.22 -11.31 -6.71
CA ASN A 85 -5.35 -12.23 -6.90
C ASN A 85 -6.70 -11.52 -7.02
N GLY A 86 -6.72 -10.18 -6.94
CA GLY A 86 -7.94 -9.37 -6.95
C GLY A 86 -8.80 -9.44 -5.67
N GLN A 87 -8.37 -10.20 -4.66
CA GLN A 87 -9.13 -10.42 -3.42
C GLN A 87 -8.63 -9.53 -2.28
N ALA A 88 -7.31 -9.56 -2.04
CA ALA A 88 -6.68 -8.85 -0.94
C ALA A 88 -5.54 -7.97 -1.44
N TYR A 89 -5.33 -6.85 -0.74
CA TYR A 89 -4.15 -6.01 -0.92
C TYR A 89 -3.06 -6.46 0.04
N GLU A 90 -1.86 -6.58 -0.49
CA GLU A 90 -0.66 -6.92 0.25
C GLU A 90 0.40 -5.86 0.00
N LEU A 91 1.18 -5.54 1.03
CA LEU A 91 2.28 -4.59 0.87
C LEU A 91 3.42 -5.27 0.10
N ARG A 92 3.82 -4.67 -1.02
CA ARG A 92 4.92 -5.18 -1.85
C ARG A 92 5.93 -4.08 -2.13
N VAL A 93 7.19 -4.49 -2.26
CA VAL A 93 8.18 -3.64 -2.90
C VAL A 93 7.87 -3.62 -4.39
N VAL A 94 7.82 -2.42 -4.96
CA VAL A 94 7.52 -2.20 -6.37
C VAL A 94 8.49 -1.19 -6.99
N GLN A 95 8.51 -1.14 -8.32
CA GLN A 95 9.28 -0.17 -9.09
C GLN A 95 8.56 0.19 -10.38
N ILE A 96 8.51 1.47 -10.75
CA ILE A 96 7.87 1.90 -11.99
C ILE A 96 8.68 1.42 -13.19
N LYS A 97 8.04 0.67 -14.09
CA LYS A 97 8.68 0.16 -15.31
C LYS A 97 9.00 1.35 -16.23
N GLY A 98 10.29 1.55 -16.51
CA GLY A 98 10.76 2.69 -17.31
C GLY A 98 10.87 4.01 -16.55
N GLY A 99 10.70 4.00 -15.21
CA GLY A 99 10.74 5.19 -14.38
C GLY A 99 9.80 6.28 -14.91
N LYS A 100 10.29 7.53 -14.94
CA LYS A 100 9.49 8.69 -15.37
C LYS A 100 8.98 8.55 -16.81
N GLY A 101 9.75 7.90 -17.69
CA GLY A 101 9.36 7.68 -19.10
C GLY A 101 8.23 6.67 -19.28
N GLY A 102 7.98 5.82 -18.27
CA GLY A 102 6.88 4.87 -18.25
C GLY A 102 5.54 5.44 -17.77
N LEU A 103 5.55 6.67 -17.24
CA LEU A 103 4.34 7.35 -16.78
C LEU A 103 3.54 7.89 -17.96
N ARG A 104 2.21 7.87 -17.82
CA ARG A 104 1.27 8.46 -18.77
C ARG A 104 0.28 9.33 -18.01
N TYR A 105 0.04 10.51 -18.55
CA TYR A 105 -0.88 11.51 -18.01
C TYR A 105 -1.92 11.85 -19.09
N ALA A 106 -3.20 11.87 -18.71
CA ALA A 106 -4.28 12.36 -19.55
C ALA A 106 -5.21 13.25 -18.72
N SER A 107 -5.73 14.32 -19.31
CA SER A 107 -6.72 15.16 -18.65
C SER A 107 -8.09 14.48 -18.72
N LEU A 108 -8.78 14.39 -17.58
CA LEU A 108 -10.11 13.83 -17.44
C LEU A 108 -10.99 14.88 -16.73
N GLY A 109 -11.30 15.96 -17.43
CA GLY A 109 -12.06 17.09 -16.86
C GLY A 109 -11.27 17.79 -15.76
N ALA A 110 -11.78 17.75 -14.52
CA ALA A 110 -11.13 18.35 -13.36
C ALA A 110 -10.02 17.46 -12.75
N GLU A 111 -9.89 16.22 -13.22
CA GLU A 111 -8.91 15.25 -12.74
C GLU A 111 -7.82 15.00 -13.80
N THR A 112 -6.70 14.46 -13.34
CA THR A 112 -5.63 13.97 -14.20
C THR A 112 -5.54 12.46 -14.06
N LEU A 113 -5.86 11.72 -15.12
CA LEU A 113 -5.62 10.29 -15.19
C LEU A 113 -4.12 10.03 -15.23
N VAL A 114 -3.61 9.35 -14.22
CA VAL A 114 -2.24 8.86 -14.17
C VAL A 114 -2.26 7.35 -14.40
N SER A 115 -1.38 6.85 -15.26
CA SER A 115 -1.22 5.39 -15.44
C SER A 115 0.23 4.99 -15.69
N PHE A 116 0.60 3.78 -15.24
CA PHE A 116 1.91 3.18 -15.46
C PHE A 116 1.90 1.66 -15.22
N SER A 117 2.90 0.97 -15.75
CA SER A 117 3.22 -0.41 -15.36
C SER A 117 4.31 -0.41 -14.29
N HIS A 118 4.25 -1.36 -13.36
CA HIS A 118 5.28 -1.52 -12.32
C HIS A 118 5.64 -2.99 -12.14
N TYR A 119 6.89 -3.21 -11.73
CA TYR A 119 7.35 -4.52 -11.27
C TYR A 119 6.92 -4.69 -9.82
N VAL A 120 6.43 -5.88 -9.49
CA VAL A 120 6.13 -6.32 -8.13
C VAL A 120 7.17 -7.36 -7.74
N PHE A 121 7.90 -7.06 -6.66
CA PHE A 121 8.95 -7.94 -6.17
C PHE A 121 8.37 -9.04 -5.27
N PRO A 122 9.05 -10.20 -5.16
CA PRO A 122 8.63 -11.30 -4.30
C PRO A 122 8.46 -10.86 -2.84
N ALA A 123 7.55 -11.55 -2.14
CA ALA A 123 7.22 -11.30 -0.73
C ALA A 123 8.44 -11.24 0.19
N ALA A 124 9.46 -12.06 -0.08
CA ALA A 124 10.68 -12.14 0.70
C ALA A 124 11.50 -10.82 0.71
N LEU A 125 11.26 -9.92 -0.25
CA LEU A 125 11.92 -8.60 -0.31
C LEU A 125 11.13 -7.51 0.42
N THR A 126 9.88 -7.76 0.78
CA THR A 126 9.07 -6.82 1.57
C THR A 126 9.52 -6.87 3.04
N PRO A 127 9.87 -5.73 3.66
CA PRO A 127 10.11 -5.68 5.10
C PRO A 127 8.89 -6.14 5.88
N ALA A 128 9.10 -6.82 7.01
CA ALA A 128 8.00 -7.13 7.92
C ALA A 128 7.37 -5.83 8.43
N VAL A 129 6.05 -5.78 8.45
CA VAL A 129 5.23 -4.70 9.02
C VAL A 129 4.16 -5.30 9.93
N PRO A 130 3.71 -4.58 10.97
CA PRO A 130 2.54 -5.00 11.74
C PRO A 130 1.28 -4.97 10.86
N VAL A 131 0.34 -5.86 11.15
CA VAL A 131 -0.93 -5.99 10.43
C VAL A 131 -2.07 -5.68 11.38
N ILE A 132 -2.92 -4.72 11.02
CA ILE A 132 -4.15 -4.41 11.76
C ILE A 132 -5.23 -5.40 11.35
N THR A 133 -5.85 -6.07 12.32
CA THR A 133 -6.90 -7.08 12.08
C THR A 133 -8.27 -6.65 12.61
N GLY A 134 -8.33 -5.56 13.39
CA GLY A 134 -9.59 -5.00 13.88
C GLY A 134 -9.44 -3.55 14.34
N THR A 135 -10.51 -2.78 14.15
CA THR A 135 -10.61 -1.37 14.54
C THR A 135 -11.94 -1.11 15.25
N GLY A 136 -11.93 -0.22 16.24
CA GLY A 136 -13.07 0.10 17.11
C GLY A 136 -12.60 0.93 18.31
N ASP A 137 -13.12 0.65 19.50
CA ASP A 137 -12.62 1.24 20.77
C ASP A 137 -11.14 0.89 21.01
N GLN A 138 -10.70 -0.23 20.43
CA GLN A 138 -9.31 -0.65 20.39
C GLN A 138 -8.90 -0.99 18.95
N VAL A 139 -7.65 -0.71 18.63
CA VAL A 139 -6.98 -1.23 17.45
C VAL A 139 -6.22 -2.48 17.85
N VAL A 140 -6.54 -3.59 17.19
CA VAL A 140 -5.91 -4.88 17.41
C VAL A 140 -5.20 -5.36 16.15
N GLY A 141 -4.12 -6.09 16.35
CA GLY A 141 -3.37 -6.64 15.23
C GLY A 141 -2.26 -7.59 15.63
N THR A 142 -1.49 -7.99 14.64
CA THR A 142 -0.37 -8.93 14.78
C THR A 142 0.93 -8.30 14.32
N GLY A 143 2.05 -8.70 14.91
CA GLY A 143 3.39 -8.30 14.52
C GLY A 143 4.46 -9.22 15.12
N THR A 144 5.72 -8.84 14.92
CA THR A 144 6.87 -9.53 15.47
C THR A 144 6.93 -9.27 16.98
N SER A 145 6.89 -10.35 17.77
CA SER A 145 6.96 -10.31 19.23
C SER A 145 8.11 -9.43 19.75
N GLY A 146 7.82 -8.61 20.75
CA GLY A 146 8.80 -7.76 21.44
C GLY A 146 9.20 -6.50 20.67
N GLN A 147 8.68 -6.27 19.47
CA GLN A 147 8.90 -5.02 18.75
C GLN A 147 7.99 -3.91 19.27
N THR A 148 8.54 -2.70 19.36
CA THR A 148 7.75 -1.48 19.59
C THR A 148 7.05 -1.09 18.29
N ILE A 149 5.76 -0.79 18.39
CA ILE A 149 4.94 -0.30 17.28
C ILE A 149 4.49 1.15 17.52
N GLU A 150 4.27 1.85 16.43
CA GLU A 150 3.62 3.15 16.36
C GLU A 150 2.35 2.99 15.52
N ILE A 151 1.23 3.50 16.02
CA ILE A 151 -0.06 3.53 15.33
C ILE A 151 -0.43 4.99 15.08
N ASP A 152 -0.77 5.31 13.84
CA ASP A 152 -1.23 6.62 13.41
C ASP A 152 -2.73 6.59 13.15
N PHE A 153 -3.46 7.49 13.82
CA PHE A 153 -4.91 7.70 13.72
C PHE A 153 -5.21 8.96 12.90
N GLY A 154 -4.70 9.03 11.67
CA GLY A 154 -4.91 10.20 10.79
C GLY A 154 -4.26 11.49 11.30
N GLY A 155 -3.13 11.40 12.00
CA GLY A 155 -2.36 12.54 12.51
C GLY A 155 -2.05 12.47 14.01
N ALA A 156 -2.77 11.64 14.78
CA ALA A 156 -2.46 11.35 16.17
C ALA A 156 -1.71 10.01 16.27
N ALA A 157 -0.50 10.00 16.82
CA ALA A 157 0.31 8.79 16.95
C ALA A 157 0.36 8.26 18.38
N THR A 158 0.10 6.96 18.56
CA THR A 158 0.22 6.24 19.83
C THR A 158 1.27 5.14 19.71
N ARG A 159 1.99 4.85 20.81
CA ARG A 159 2.99 3.78 20.88
C ARG A 159 2.50 2.60 21.68
N SER A 160 2.90 1.40 21.28
CA SER A 160 2.66 0.16 22.03
C SER A 160 3.77 -0.86 21.75
N VAL A 161 3.69 -2.03 22.38
CA VAL A 161 4.63 -3.14 22.21
C VAL A 161 3.85 -4.38 21.78
N VAL A 162 4.39 -5.10 20.81
CA VAL A 162 3.83 -6.40 20.41
C VAL A 162 4.14 -7.43 21.50
N ALA A 163 3.10 -8.04 22.05
CA ALA A 163 3.21 -9.04 23.09
C ALA A 163 3.98 -10.29 22.61
N ALA A 164 4.40 -11.13 23.55
CA ALA A 164 5.15 -12.36 23.26
C ALA A 164 4.41 -13.32 22.31
N GLY A 165 3.07 -13.29 22.33
CA GLY A 165 2.22 -14.06 21.42
C GLY A 165 2.06 -13.45 20.02
N GLY A 166 2.78 -12.37 19.70
CA GLY A 166 2.70 -11.69 18.40
C GLY A 166 1.48 -10.78 18.23
N ALA A 167 0.63 -10.64 19.24
CA ALA A 167 -0.53 -9.75 19.21
C ALA A 167 -0.18 -8.37 19.81
N PHE A 168 -0.83 -7.32 19.31
CA PHE A 168 -0.84 -6.01 19.94
C PHE A 168 -2.28 -5.49 20.08
N VAL A 169 -2.49 -4.70 21.13
CA VAL A 169 -3.75 -4.00 21.42
C VAL A 169 -3.39 -2.57 21.80
N VAL A 170 -4.10 -1.61 21.22
CA VAL A 170 -3.93 -0.18 21.51
C VAL A 170 -5.30 0.46 21.63
N ASP A 171 -5.54 1.15 22.73
CA ASP A 171 -6.77 1.90 22.92
C ASP A 171 -6.84 3.05 21.90
N THR A 172 -8.00 3.20 21.26
CA THR A 172 -8.25 4.29 20.34
C THR A 172 -8.33 5.60 21.14
N PRO A 173 -7.55 6.64 20.80
CA PRO A 173 -7.66 7.93 21.48
C PRO A 173 -9.03 8.56 21.22
N PHE A 174 -9.38 9.59 21.99
CA PHE A 174 -10.58 10.36 21.69
C PHE A 174 -10.44 11.03 20.32
N LEU A 175 -11.24 10.56 19.37
CA LEU A 175 -11.36 11.10 18.02
C LEU A 175 -12.78 11.64 17.85
N ALA A 176 -12.91 12.72 17.09
CA ALA A 176 -14.22 13.23 16.72
C ALA A 176 -14.96 12.23 15.81
N ASP A 177 -16.24 12.48 15.57
CA ASP A 177 -17.02 11.65 14.66
C ASP A 177 -16.46 11.75 13.25
N GLY A 178 -16.32 10.59 12.59
CA GLY A 178 -15.82 10.56 11.23
C GLY A 178 -15.12 9.26 10.85
N ALA A 179 -14.52 9.29 9.67
CA ALA A 179 -13.74 8.19 9.14
C ALA A 179 -12.24 8.56 9.15
N TYR A 180 -11.43 7.69 9.75
CA TYR A 180 -10.01 7.88 9.93
C TYR A 180 -9.24 6.76 9.24
N TRP A 181 -8.16 7.11 8.56
CA TRP A 181 -7.20 6.13 8.06
C TRP A 181 -6.23 5.77 9.19
N VAL A 182 -6.25 4.50 9.60
CA VAL A 182 -5.38 3.96 10.64
C VAL A 182 -4.30 3.10 10.02
N ARG A 183 -3.06 3.27 10.45
CA ARG A 183 -1.91 2.48 10.00
C ARG A 183 -0.94 2.24 11.14
N ALA A 184 -0.19 1.15 11.06
CA ALA A 184 0.79 0.76 12.07
C ALA A 184 2.18 0.58 11.45
N ARG A 185 3.24 0.81 12.22
CA ARG A 185 4.61 0.49 11.85
C ARG A 185 5.40 -0.01 13.05
N TYR A 186 6.49 -0.73 12.82
CA TYR A 186 7.52 -0.84 13.85
C TYR A 186 8.18 0.53 14.05
N ALA A 187 8.70 0.81 15.25
CA ALA A 187 9.35 2.09 15.54
C ALA A 187 10.48 2.38 14.53
N GLY A 188 10.36 3.48 13.78
CA GLY A 188 11.30 3.85 12.71
C GLY A 188 11.21 3.00 11.43
N GLY A 189 10.24 2.10 11.36
CA GLY A 189 9.98 1.22 10.22
C GLY A 189 8.98 1.80 9.21
N GLN A 190 8.50 0.91 8.34
CA GLN A 190 7.57 1.22 7.24
C GLN A 190 6.13 1.11 7.71
N TRP A 191 5.25 1.94 7.12
CA TRP A 191 3.83 1.91 7.45
C TRP A 191 3.12 0.70 6.81
N SER A 192 2.19 0.11 7.55
CA SER A 192 1.27 -0.91 7.07
C SER A 192 0.29 -0.33 6.05
N ILE A 193 -0.44 -1.22 5.38
CA ILE A 193 -1.60 -0.83 4.57
C ILE A 193 -2.57 -0.06 5.47
N PRO A 194 -3.04 1.13 5.06
CA PRO A 194 -4.05 1.88 5.80
C PRO A 194 -5.39 1.12 5.85
N VAL A 195 -6.00 1.08 7.03
CA VAL A 195 -7.32 0.51 7.28
C VAL A 195 -8.28 1.65 7.64
N LEU A 196 -9.47 1.65 7.06
CA LEU A 196 -10.49 2.63 7.39
C LEU A 196 -11.14 2.28 8.73
N MET A 197 -11.13 3.23 9.66
CA MET A 197 -11.83 3.15 10.94
C MET A 197 -12.96 4.18 10.94
N ALA A 198 -14.20 3.74 11.15
CA ALA A 198 -15.34 4.62 11.31
C ALA A 198 -15.66 4.78 12.79
N MET A 199 -15.56 6.01 13.30
CA MET A 199 -16.05 6.32 14.64
C MET A 199 -17.56 6.55 14.53
N PRO A 200 -18.38 5.84 15.32
CA PRO A 200 -19.82 6.04 15.27
C PRO A 200 -20.11 7.48 15.68
N THR A 201 -20.98 8.15 14.92
CA THR A 201 -21.61 9.37 15.39
C THR A 201 -22.31 9.02 16.70
N PRO A 202 -22.04 9.68 17.85
CA PRO A 202 -22.86 9.53 19.01
C PRO A 202 -24.26 9.87 18.53
N LEU A 203 -25.16 8.89 18.58
CA LEU A 203 -26.59 9.17 18.60
C LEU A 203 -26.74 10.31 19.60
N LYS A 204 -27.19 11.49 19.14
CA LYS A 204 -27.51 12.62 20.04
C LYS A 204 -28.22 11.98 21.22
N SER A 205 -27.53 11.91 22.35
CA SER A 205 -28.08 11.23 23.51
C SER A 205 -29.39 11.95 23.77
N THR A 206 -30.48 11.21 23.64
CA THR A 206 -31.79 11.69 24.05
C THR A 206 -31.73 11.68 25.57
N LEU A 207 -30.95 12.61 26.12
CA LEU A 207 -30.82 12.81 27.54
C LEU A 207 -32.13 13.49 27.92
N ARG A 208 -33.10 12.63 28.21
CA ARG A 208 -34.34 12.97 28.90
C ARG A 208 -33.95 13.89 30.05
N ALA A 209 -34.42 15.13 29.98
CA ALA A 209 -34.63 15.94 31.16
C ALA A 209 -35.67 15.20 32.03
N GLN A 210 -35.17 14.34 32.91
CA GLN A 210 -35.83 13.96 34.14
C GLN A 210 -34.83 14.23 35.25
N LEU A 211 -34.86 15.47 35.73
CA LEU A 211 -34.97 15.86 37.14
C LEU A 211 -35.06 17.38 37.21
#